data_AF-A0A965BU42-F1
#
_entry.id   AF-A0A965BU42-F1
#
_cell.length_a   1.000
_cell.length_b   1.000
_cell.length_c   1.000
_cell.angle_alpha   90.00
_cell.angle_beta   90.00
_cell.angle_gamma   90.00
#
_symmetry.space_group_name_H-M   'P 1'
#
loop_
_entity.id
_entity.type
_entity.pdbx_description
1 polymer ?
#
loop_
_entity_poly.entity_id
_entity_poly.type
_entity_poly.pdbx_seq_one_letter_code
_entity_poly.pdbx_strand_id
1 'polypeptide(L)'
;QRWQMEYGDGRRTLAKEETRYDIIEADAILPQGSHSGLLYSAEFIDQARRRLAPGGLYIQWAPTQRAVETFASVFPHALLLMPAGVMIGSNEPIPYDPARLAAEFTKPAHLAHLRAGNTQFSDWVGLFADAPLRWLPGQQRQEPPLTDVFPRDEFYLNNPGAGTDHYVRSRNSTGQRRAGLE
;
A
#
# COMPACT_ATOMS: atom_id res chain seq x y z
N GLN A 1 3.08 3.42 28.65
CA GLN A 1 3.65 2.30 27.85
C GLN A 1 3.42 2.65 26.39
N ARG A 2 4.40 2.49 25.47
CA ARG A 2 4.31 2.96 24.07
C ARG A 2 3.77 1.91 23.09
N TRP A 3 3.46 0.71 23.56
CA TRP A 3 2.97 -0.40 22.75
C TRP A 3 1.91 -1.19 23.53
N GLN A 4 0.90 -1.64 22.79
CA GLN A 4 -0.15 -2.55 23.23
C GLN A 4 -0.19 -3.69 22.21
N MET A 5 -0.23 -4.93 22.71
CA MET A 5 -0.33 -6.11 21.88
C MET A 5 -1.69 -6.75 22.08
N GLU A 6 -2.38 -7.00 20.97
CA GLU A 6 -3.68 -7.66 20.97
C GLU A 6 -3.58 -8.97 20.18
N TYR A 7 -4.02 -10.05 20.81
CA TYR A 7 -4.02 -11.36 20.17
C TYR A 7 -5.34 -11.59 19.43
N GLY A 8 -5.26 -11.81 18.13
CA GLY A 8 -6.44 -12.12 17.31
C GLY A 8 -6.24 -11.85 15.83
N ASP A 9 -7.36 -11.81 15.11
CA ASP A 9 -7.42 -11.43 13.71
C ASP A 9 -7.61 -9.91 13.60
N GLY A 10 -6.61 -9.21 13.06
CA GLY A 10 -6.63 -7.75 12.90
C GLY A 10 -7.80 -7.25 12.05
N ARG A 11 -8.25 -8.01 11.05
CA ARG A 11 -9.44 -7.66 10.27
C ARG A 11 -10.70 -7.70 11.12
N ARG A 12 -10.84 -8.73 11.95
CA ARG A 12 -11.94 -8.82 12.92
C ARG A 12 -11.87 -7.69 13.95
N THR A 13 -10.69 -7.34 14.43
CA THR A 13 -10.52 -6.23 15.39
C THR A 13 -10.96 -4.89 14.77
N LEU A 14 -10.44 -4.54 13.60
CA LEU A 14 -10.84 -3.33 12.85
C LEU A 14 -12.34 -3.29 12.55
N ALA A 15 -12.97 -4.44 12.32
CA ALA A 15 -14.41 -4.53 12.09
C ALA A 15 -15.24 -4.21 13.36
N LYS A 16 -14.72 -4.50 14.56
CA LYS A 16 -15.47 -4.40 15.82
C LYS A 16 -15.22 -3.13 16.61
N GLU A 17 -14.03 -2.56 16.52
CA GLU A 17 -13.70 -1.37 17.29
C GLU A 17 -14.25 -0.08 16.66
N GLU A 18 -14.21 1.03 17.38
CA GLU A 18 -14.55 2.36 16.84
C GLU A 18 -13.35 3.29 16.72
N THR A 19 -12.20 2.85 17.24
CA THR A 19 -10.95 3.60 17.22
C THR A 19 -10.57 4.00 15.81
N ARG A 20 -10.10 5.24 15.67
CA ARG A 20 -9.50 5.74 14.45
C ARG A 20 -8.02 5.95 14.64
N TYR A 21 -7.26 5.69 13.58
CA TYR A 21 -5.81 5.70 13.61
C TYR A 21 -5.25 6.71 12.62
N ASP A 22 -4.17 7.38 13.00
CA ASP A 22 -3.40 8.24 12.10
C ASP A 22 -2.65 7.42 11.04
N ILE A 23 -2.19 6.23 11.42
CA ILE A 23 -1.48 5.30 10.55
C ILE A 23 -2.02 3.89 10.79
N ILE A 24 -2.38 3.21 9.71
CA ILE A 24 -2.64 1.76 9.71
C ILE A 24 -1.64 1.13 8.74
N GLU A 25 -0.90 0.13 9.21
CA GLU A 25 -0.01 -0.69 8.38
C GLU A 25 -0.50 -2.13 8.43
N ALA A 26 -0.66 -2.75 7.26
CA ALA A 26 -1.04 -4.15 7.16
C ALA A 26 -0.06 -4.92 6.27
N ASP A 27 0.87 -5.61 6.92
CA ASP A 27 1.82 -6.54 6.29
C ASP A 27 1.91 -7.84 7.10
N ALA A 28 0.83 -8.62 7.06
CA ALA A 28 0.65 -9.78 7.94
C ALA A 28 0.86 -11.13 7.25
N ILE A 29 0.72 -11.19 5.92
CA ILE A 29 0.75 -12.44 5.18
C ILE A 29 1.37 -12.25 3.80
N LEU A 30 2.16 -13.25 3.39
CA LEU A 30 2.58 -13.34 2.00
C LEU A 30 1.34 -13.48 1.11
N PRO A 31 1.26 -12.75 -0.01
CA PRO A 31 0.08 -12.64 -0.86
C PRO A 31 -0.32 -13.96 -1.55
N GLN A 32 0.49 -15.01 -1.41
CA GLN A 32 0.18 -16.33 -1.96
C GLN A 32 -0.13 -17.36 -0.87
N GLY A 33 -0.04 -16.95 0.39
CA GLY A 33 -0.54 -17.71 1.52
C GLY A 33 -2.05 -17.87 1.44
N SER A 34 -2.53 -19.00 1.94
CA SER A 34 -3.96 -19.21 2.13
C SER A 34 -4.55 -18.08 2.97
N HIS A 35 -5.74 -17.60 2.61
CA HIS A 35 -6.45 -16.48 3.26
C HIS A 35 -5.81 -15.09 3.06
N SER A 36 -4.76 -14.97 2.23
CA SER A 36 -4.18 -13.65 1.93
C SER A 36 -5.15 -12.73 1.19
N GLY A 37 -6.05 -13.29 0.39
CA GLY A 37 -7.11 -12.53 -0.27
C GLY A 37 -8.03 -11.79 0.70
N LEU A 38 -8.17 -12.27 1.94
CA LEU A 38 -8.91 -11.57 2.98
C LEU A 38 -8.24 -10.29 3.46
N LEU A 39 -6.97 -10.06 3.14
CA LEU A 39 -6.21 -8.85 3.48
C LEU A 39 -5.86 -7.99 2.26
N TYR A 40 -6.07 -8.50 1.04
CA TYR A 40 -5.89 -7.74 -0.21
C TYR A 40 -7.21 -7.40 -0.91
N SER A 41 -8.34 -7.79 -0.34
CA SER A 41 -9.67 -7.52 -0.90
C SER A 41 -10.08 -6.05 -0.76
N ALA A 42 -10.91 -5.59 -1.68
CA ALA A 42 -11.52 -4.26 -1.60
C ALA A 42 -12.26 -4.05 -0.28
N GLU A 43 -12.95 -5.08 0.23
CA GLU A 43 -13.71 -5.02 1.47
C GLU A 43 -12.80 -4.77 2.68
N PHE A 44 -11.66 -5.46 2.78
CA PHE A 44 -10.72 -5.22 3.87
C PHE A 44 -10.05 -3.85 3.77
N ILE A 45 -9.62 -3.47 2.56
CA ILE A 45 -9.02 -2.15 2.32
C ILE A 45 -10.03 -1.04 2.69
N ASP A 46 -11.31 -1.22 2.38
CA ASP A 46 -12.36 -0.26 2.74
C ASP A 46 -12.64 -0.25 4.26
N GLN A 47 -12.56 -1.42 4.93
CA GLN A 47 -12.60 -1.49 6.40
C GLN A 47 -11.47 -0.66 7.02
N ALA A 48 -10.22 -0.82 6.54
CA ALA A 48 -9.09 -0.03 7.01
C ALA A 48 -9.29 1.47 6.73
N ARG A 49 -9.72 1.84 5.51
CA ARG A 49 -10.00 3.23 5.11
C ARG A 49 -11.00 3.94 6.04
N ARG A 50 -12.05 3.23 6.47
CA ARG A 50 -13.09 3.78 7.37
C ARG A 50 -12.59 3.99 8.81
N ARG A 51 -11.48 3.36 9.18
CA ARG A 51 -10.82 3.52 10.49
C ARG A 51 -9.70 4.55 10.49
N LEU A 52 -9.49 5.27 9.40
CA LEU A 52 -8.53 6.38 9.39
C LEU A 52 -9.11 7.61 10.09
N ALA A 53 -8.27 8.23 10.93
CA ALA A 53 -8.51 9.58 11.41
C ALA A 53 -8.44 10.59 10.24
N PRO A 54 -8.96 11.83 10.39
CA PRO A 54 -8.70 12.90 9.42
C PRO A 54 -7.21 13.04 9.13
N GLY A 55 -6.84 13.10 7.84
CA GLY A 55 -5.44 13.08 7.39
C GLY A 55 -4.68 11.75 7.57
N GLY A 56 -5.33 10.69 8.06
CA GLY A 56 -4.70 9.40 8.31
C GLY A 56 -4.28 8.67 7.04
N LEU A 57 -3.30 7.76 7.17
CA LEU A 57 -2.71 6.99 6.09
C LEU A 57 -2.87 5.49 6.31
N TYR A 58 -3.23 4.76 5.26
CA TYR A 58 -3.13 3.30 5.21
C TYR A 58 -1.96 2.90 4.31
N ILE A 59 -1.08 2.02 4.81
CA ILE A 59 0.10 1.53 4.10
C ILE A 59 0.00 0.01 3.94
N GLN A 60 0.22 -0.45 2.71
CA GLN A 60 0.20 -1.88 2.38
C GLN A 60 1.20 -2.19 1.27
N TRP A 61 1.86 -3.34 1.35
CA TRP A 61 2.66 -3.87 0.24
C TRP A 61 1.77 -4.17 -0.99
N ALA A 62 2.28 -3.96 -2.20
CA ALA A 62 1.56 -4.15 -3.46
C ALA A 62 2.34 -5.12 -4.37
N PRO A 63 2.21 -6.43 -4.13
CA PRO A 63 2.98 -7.47 -4.81
C PRO A 63 2.54 -7.74 -6.25
N THR A 64 1.33 -7.32 -6.61
CA THR A 64 0.73 -7.63 -7.90
C THR A 64 0.02 -6.41 -8.48
N GLN A 65 -0.17 -6.41 -9.80
CA GLN A 65 -1.00 -5.42 -10.48
C GLN A 65 -2.43 -5.37 -9.92
N ARG A 66 -3.02 -6.52 -9.57
CA ARG A 66 -4.37 -6.59 -9.03
C ARG A 66 -4.45 -5.98 -7.63
N ALA A 67 -3.44 -6.15 -6.79
CA ALA A 67 -3.36 -5.49 -5.49
C ALA A 67 -3.33 -3.96 -5.65
N VAL A 68 -2.50 -3.43 -6.56
CA VAL A 68 -2.46 -1.99 -6.85
C VAL A 68 -3.80 -1.47 -7.36
N GLU A 69 -4.42 -2.16 -8.33
CA GLU A 69 -5.71 -1.77 -8.90
C GLU A 69 -6.84 -1.81 -7.87
N THR A 70 -6.87 -2.84 -7.02
CA THR A 70 -7.86 -2.97 -5.94
C THR A 70 -7.69 -1.84 -4.93
N PHE A 71 -6.47 -1.60 -4.45
CA PHE A 71 -6.19 -0.52 -3.50
C PHE A 71 -6.59 0.84 -4.07
N ALA A 72 -6.18 1.13 -5.31
CA ALA A 72 -6.52 2.37 -5.99
C ALA A 72 -8.03 2.51 -6.29
N SER A 73 -8.80 1.42 -6.35
CA SER A 73 -10.26 1.51 -6.51
C SER A 73 -10.97 1.99 -5.24
N VAL A 74 -10.38 1.74 -4.06
CA VAL A 74 -11.01 2.01 -2.76
C VAL A 74 -10.66 3.41 -2.23
N PHE A 75 -9.41 3.84 -2.39
CA PHE A 75 -8.94 5.12 -1.86
C PHE A 75 -9.12 6.29 -2.84
N PRO A 76 -9.68 7.43 -2.40
CA PRO A 76 -9.78 8.62 -3.25
C PRO A 76 -8.40 9.21 -3.57
N HIS A 77 -7.48 9.20 -2.60
CA HIS A 77 -6.08 9.57 -2.78
C HIS A 77 -5.20 8.34 -2.55
N ALA A 78 -4.40 7.96 -3.55
CA ALA A 78 -3.44 6.88 -3.41
C ALA A 78 -2.10 7.19 -4.09
N LEU A 79 -1.03 6.63 -3.54
CA LEU A 79 0.33 6.64 -4.08
C LEU A 79 0.84 5.20 -4.18
N LEU A 80 1.57 4.90 -5.25
CA LEU A 80 2.44 3.73 -5.32
C LEU A 80 3.90 4.21 -5.29
N LEU A 81 4.61 3.87 -4.23
CA LEU A 81 6.05 4.11 -4.12
C LEU A 81 6.82 3.06 -4.92
N MET A 82 7.77 3.55 -5.71
CA MET A 82 8.60 2.77 -6.63
C MET A 82 10.08 2.97 -6.25
N PRO A 83 10.92 1.92 -6.36
CA PRO A 83 10.61 0.55 -6.76
C PRO A 83 10.00 -0.31 -5.64
N ALA A 84 9.83 0.24 -4.43
CA ALA A 84 9.44 -0.49 -3.22
C ALA A 84 8.16 -1.32 -3.33
N GLY A 85 7.22 -0.91 -4.20
CA GLY A 85 5.94 -1.61 -4.34
C GLY A 85 5.05 -1.43 -3.13
N VAL A 86 5.00 -0.21 -2.59
CA VAL A 86 4.20 0.11 -1.40
C VAL A 86 3.09 1.07 -1.79
N MET A 87 1.85 0.69 -1.47
CA MET A 87 0.69 1.55 -1.60
C MET A 87 0.51 2.39 -0.35
N ILE A 88 0.18 3.66 -0.54
CA ILE A 88 -0.24 4.59 0.53
C ILE A 88 -1.58 5.18 0.13
N GLY A 89 -2.58 5.09 1.00
CA GLY A 89 -3.94 5.55 0.77
C GLY A 89 -4.42 6.51 1.84
N SER A 90 -5.25 7.49 1.46
CA SER A 90 -5.91 8.39 2.40
C SER A 90 -7.27 8.86 1.89
N ASN A 91 -8.14 9.27 2.82
CA ASN A 91 -9.39 9.98 2.50
C ASN A 91 -9.12 11.45 2.09
N GLU A 92 -7.94 11.98 2.40
CA GLU A 92 -7.53 13.37 2.15
C GLU A 92 -6.26 13.43 1.27
N PRO A 93 -5.90 14.60 0.71
CA PRO A 93 -4.68 14.73 -0.08
C PRO A 93 -3.43 14.31 0.69
N ILE A 94 -2.69 13.34 0.15
CA ILE A 94 -1.44 12.85 0.76
C ILE A 94 -0.32 13.86 0.48
N PRO A 95 0.27 14.52 1.49
CA PRO A 95 1.43 15.37 1.30
C PRO A 95 2.65 14.50 0.96
N TYR A 96 3.22 14.71 -0.22
CA TYR A 96 4.41 13.99 -0.67
C TYR A 96 5.46 14.98 -1.15
N ASP A 97 6.59 15.02 -0.44
CA ASP A 97 7.76 15.83 -0.77
C ASP A 97 9.00 14.92 -0.67
N PRO A 98 9.52 14.44 -1.82
CA PRO A 98 10.63 13.49 -1.83
C PRO A 98 11.92 14.13 -1.28
N ALA A 99 12.13 15.43 -1.47
CA ALA A 99 13.31 16.12 -0.98
C ALA A 99 13.28 16.23 0.55
N ARG A 100 12.12 16.58 1.12
CA ARG A 100 11.93 16.59 2.57
C ARG A 100 12.07 15.18 3.16
N LEU A 101 11.48 14.17 2.54
CA LEU A 101 11.62 12.77 2.99
C LEU A 101 13.08 12.33 2.98
N ALA A 102 13.81 12.58 1.88
CA ALA A 102 15.24 12.29 1.81
C ALA A 102 16.05 13.01 2.90
N ALA A 103 15.76 14.29 3.17
CA ALA A 103 16.41 15.04 4.23
C ALA A 103 16.08 14.50 5.63
N GLU A 104 14.85 14.06 5.89
CA GLU A 104 14.48 13.43 7.15
C GLU A 104 15.20 12.09 7.35
N PHE A 105 15.27 11.25 6.31
CA PHE A 105 15.87 9.91 6.40
C PHE A 105 17.40 9.92 6.49
N THR A 106 18.05 11.05 6.20
CA THR A 106 19.51 11.22 6.38
C THR A 106 19.89 11.72 7.77
N LYS A 107 18.93 12.11 8.62
CA LYS A 107 19.22 12.56 9.99
C LYS A 107 19.85 11.43 10.81
N PRO A 108 20.90 11.71 11.61
CA PRO A 108 21.62 10.67 12.37
C PRO A 108 20.73 9.81 13.26
N ALA A 109 19.75 10.41 13.94
CA ALA A 109 18.83 9.69 14.81
C ALA A 109 17.92 8.71 14.04
N HIS A 110 17.43 9.11 12.86
CA HIS A 110 16.59 8.25 12.01
C HIS A 110 17.41 7.13 11.38
N LEU A 111 18.62 7.43 10.89
CA LEU A 111 19.53 6.41 10.37
C LEU A 111 19.90 5.37 11.43
N ALA A 112 20.17 5.80 12.67
CA ALA A 112 20.45 4.89 13.78
C ALA A 112 19.27 3.96 14.06
N HIS A 113 18.04 4.50 14.06
CA HIS A 113 16.83 3.72 14.25
C HIS A 113 16.58 2.71 13.11
N LEU A 114 16.64 3.16 11.86
CA LEU A 114 16.40 2.32 10.68
C LEU A 114 17.38 1.15 10.59
N ARG A 115 18.66 1.40 10.90
CA ARG A 115 19.71 0.36 10.90
C ARG A 115 19.55 -0.67 12.01
N ALA A 116 18.93 -0.31 13.13
CA ALA A 116 18.72 -1.26 14.24
C ALA A 116 17.81 -2.43 13.83
N GLY A 117 16.83 -2.18 12.94
CA GLY A 117 15.91 -3.20 12.43
C GLY A 117 16.28 -3.76 11.05
N ASN A 118 17.11 -3.06 10.26
CA ASN A 118 17.36 -3.38 8.85
C ASN A 118 18.87 -3.34 8.54
N THR A 119 19.62 -4.27 9.11
CA THR A 119 21.10 -4.28 9.03
C THR A 119 21.64 -4.47 7.61
N GLN A 120 20.83 -5.02 6.69
CA GLN A 120 21.21 -5.31 5.31
C GLN A 120 20.79 -4.22 4.31
N PHE A 121 19.98 -3.23 4.73
CA PHE A 121 19.49 -2.18 3.85
C PHE A 121 20.09 -0.82 4.23
N SER A 122 20.54 -0.07 3.22
CA SER A 122 21.24 1.21 3.46
C SER A 122 20.81 2.36 2.53
N ASP A 123 20.13 2.07 1.42
CA ASP A 123 19.68 3.07 0.46
C ASP A 123 18.25 3.56 0.73
N TRP A 124 18.06 4.22 1.88
CA TRP A 124 16.76 4.76 2.28
C TRP A 124 16.29 5.93 1.42
N VAL A 125 17.23 6.70 0.89
CA VAL A 125 16.92 7.86 0.02
C VAL A 125 16.47 7.37 -1.35
N GLY A 126 17.05 6.28 -1.86
CA GLY A 126 16.63 5.63 -3.10
C GLY A 126 15.15 5.24 -3.15
N LEU A 127 14.52 4.99 -1.99
CA LEU A 127 13.08 4.70 -1.89
C LEU A 127 12.18 5.86 -2.35
N PHE A 128 12.71 7.09 -2.41
CA PHE A 128 11.99 8.29 -2.81
C PHE A 128 12.55 8.94 -4.09
N ALA A 129 13.52 8.31 -4.74
CA ALA A 129 14.20 8.86 -5.90
C ALA A 129 13.27 8.96 -7.12
N ASP A 130 12.40 7.96 -7.30
CA ASP A 130 11.41 7.95 -8.38
C ASP A 130 10.13 8.66 -7.95
N ALA A 131 9.51 9.36 -8.90
CA ALA A 131 8.18 9.93 -8.68
C ALA A 131 7.15 8.79 -8.52
N PRO A 132 6.30 8.82 -7.48
CA PRO A 132 5.30 7.79 -7.28
C PRO A 132 4.21 7.88 -8.34
N LEU A 133 3.58 6.76 -8.66
CA LEU A 133 2.30 6.81 -9.38
C LEU A 133 1.23 7.34 -8.45
N ARG A 134 0.40 8.27 -8.95
CA ARG A 134 -0.58 8.98 -8.14
C ARG A 134 -1.98 8.87 -8.70
N TRP A 135 -2.88 8.65 -7.76
CA TRP A 135 -4.31 8.56 -7.95
C TRP A 135 -5.02 9.66 -7.17
N LEU A 136 -5.90 10.39 -7.86
CA LEU A 136 -6.64 11.56 -7.34
C LEU A 136 -8.16 11.36 -7.46
N PRO A 137 -8.96 12.06 -6.64
CA PRO A 137 -10.41 12.05 -6.74
C PRO A 137 -10.90 12.43 -8.15
N GLY A 138 -12.00 11.81 -8.59
CA GLY A 138 -12.62 12.09 -9.89
C GLY A 138 -11.97 11.39 -11.10
N GLN A 139 -10.82 10.73 -10.92
CA GLN A 139 -10.26 9.86 -11.97
C GLN A 139 -11.08 8.58 -12.10
N GLN A 140 -11.35 8.15 -13.33
CA GLN A 140 -11.98 6.85 -13.61
C GLN A 140 -11.12 5.71 -13.04
N ARG A 141 -11.73 4.90 -12.17
CA ARG A 141 -11.11 3.71 -11.56
C ARG A 141 -11.66 2.45 -12.20
N GLN A 142 -10.87 1.38 -12.15
CA GLN A 142 -11.37 0.06 -12.50
C GLN A 142 -12.11 -0.52 -11.30
N GLU A 143 -13.08 -1.38 -11.59
CA GLU A 143 -13.66 -2.27 -10.57
C GLU A 143 -12.54 -3.06 -9.88
N PRO A 144 -12.62 -3.27 -8.55
CA PRO A 144 -11.59 -4.00 -7.81
C PRO A 144 -11.46 -5.44 -8.32
N PRO A 145 -10.29 -5.86 -8.82
CA PRO A 145 -10.08 -7.24 -9.27
C PRO A 145 -9.99 -8.24 -8.12
N LEU A 146 -9.68 -7.80 -6.89
CA LEU A 146 -9.64 -8.62 -5.68
C LEU A 146 -10.80 -8.26 -4.76
N THR A 147 -11.64 -9.24 -4.45
CA THR A 147 -12.74 -9.15 -3.48
C THR A 147 -12.69 -10.37 -2.58
N ASP A 148 -13.36 -10.32 -1.42
CA ASP A 148 -13.41 -11.44 -0.47
C ASP A 148 -13.83 -12.77 -1.12
N VAL A 149 -14.76 -12.71 -2.07
CA VAL A 149 -15.31 -13.88 -2.77
C VAL A 149 -14.57 -14.22 -4.06
N PHE A 150 -13.66 -13.36 -4.52
CA PHE A 150 -12.77 -13.62 -5.66
C PHE A 150 -11.33 -13.21 -5.34
N PRO A 151 -10.62 -13.95 -4.45
CA PRO A 151 -9.24 -13.66 -4.07
C PRO A 151 -8.26 -14.18 -5.13
N ARG A 152 -8.25 -13.55 -6.32
CA ARG A 152 -7.58 -14.06 -7.54
C ARG A 152 -6.05 -14.20 -7.47
N ASP A 153 -5.43 -13.73 -6.39
CA ASP A 153 -3.99 -13.83 -6.16
C ASP A 153 -3.63 -14.91 -5.12
N GLU A 154 -4.61 -15.52 -4.44
CA GLU A 154 -4.35 -16.69 -3.60
C GLU A 154 -3.92 -17.90 -4.46
N PHE A 155 -2.94 -18.64 -3.95
CA PHE A 155 -2.38 -19.87 -4.54
C PHE A 155 -1.64 -19.67 -5.88
N TYR A 156 -0.32 -19.90 -5.83
CA TYR A 156 0.73 -19.46 -6.75
C TYR A 156 0.73 -19.95 -8.21
N LEU A 157 -0.17 -20.83 -8.65
CA LEU A 157 0.08 -21.52 -9.93
C LEU A 157 -0.08 -20.64 -11.18
N ASN A 158 -0.76 -19.49 -11.10
CA ASN A 158 -1.07 -18.65 -12.26
C ASN A 158 -0.59 -17.19 -12.19
N ASN A 159 0.15 -16.77 -11.14
CA ASN A 159 0.60 -15.38 -11.02
C ASN A 159 1.97 -15.29 -10.31
N PRO A 160 3.10 -15.54 -11.01
CA PRO A 160 4.41 -15.24 -10.44
C PRO A 160 4.47 -13.74 -10.20
N GLY A 161 4.60 -13.30 -8.95
CA GLY A 161 4.65 -11.88 -8.58
C GLY A 161 5.64 -11.15 -9.49
N ALA A 162 5.12 -10.34 -10.41
CA ALA A 162 5.93 -9.47 -11.22
C ALA A 162 6.20 -8.23 -10.38
N GLY A 163 7.47 -7.84 -10.28
CA GLY A 163 7.84 -6.59 -9.64
C GLY A 163 7.06 -5.41 -10.22
N THR A 164 7.15 -4.28 -9.54
CA THR A 164 6.45 -3.06 -9.93
C THR A 164 6.87 -2.52 -11.31
N ASP A 165 8.00 -3.00 -11.83
CA ASP A 165 8.49 -2.73 -13.18
C ASP A 165 7.52 -3.18 -14.28
N HIS A 166 6.78 -4.28 -14.10
CA HIS A 166 5.72 -4.69 -15.02
C HIS A 166 4.53 -3.72 -15.00
N TYR A 167 4.18 -3.20 -13.81
CA TYR A 167 3.06 -2.27 -13.64
C TYR A 167 3.32 -0.94 -14.36
N VAL A 168 4.51 -0.36 -14.20
CA VAL A 168 4.88 0.94 -14.79
C VAL A 168 4.83 0.92 -16.32
N ARG A 169 5.19 -0.21 -16.96
CA ARG A 169 5.16 -0.32 -18.43
C ARG A 169 3.76 -0.15 -19.02
N SER A 170 2.74 -0.60 -18.30
CA SER A 170 1.34 -0.54 -18.75
C SER A 170 0.62 0.78 -18.40
N ARG A 171 1.21 1.63 -17.56
CA ARG A 171 0.56 2.83 -16.99
C ARG A 171 1.30 4.14 -17.26
N ASN A 172 0.57 5.25 -17.36
CA ASN A 172 1.14 6.61 -17.37
C ASN A 172 1.36 7.11 -15.92
N SER A 173 1.93 8.31 -15.77
CA SER A 173 2.24 8.91 -14.44
C SER A 173 1.00 9.15 -13.56
N THR A 174 -0.20 9.13 -14.13
CA THR A 174 -1.48 9.25 -13.42
C THR A 174 -2.13 7.89 -13.10
N GLY A 175 -1.40 6.78 -13.30
CA GLY A 175 -1.88 5.43 -13.02
C GLY A 175 -2.92 4.91 -14.02
N GLN A 176 -3.18 5.63 -15.12
CA GLN A 176 -4.09 5.20 -16.19
C GLN A 176 -3.36 4.32 -17.20
N ARG A 177 -4.08 3.42 -17.88
CA ARG A 177 -3.49 2.61 -18.96
C ARG A 177 -2.95 3.53 -20.06
N ARG A 178 -1.74 3.26 -20.53
CA ARG A 178 -1.23 3.91 -21.75
C ARG A 178 -2.09 3.42 -22.92
N ALA A 179 -2.65 4.32 -23.71
CA ALA A 179 -3.36 3.94 -24.93
C ALA A 179 -2.36 3.30 -25.91
N GLY A 180 -2.67 2.11 -26.43
CA GLY A 180 -1.91 1.46 -27.52
C GLY A 180 -1.03 0.25 -27.17
N LEU A 181 -1.23 -0.41 -26.03
CA LEU A 181 -0.62 -1.71 -25.74
C LEU A 181 -1.75 -2.74 -25.59
N GLU A 182 -2.14 -3.34 -26.72
CA GLU A 182 -2.88 -4.62 -26.79
C GLU A 182 -1.89 -5.79 -26.81
#